data_AF-A0A544YHW0-F1
#
_entry.id   AF-A0A544YHW0-F1
#
_cell.length_a   1.000
_cell.length_b   1.000
_cell.length_c   1.000
_cell.angle_alpha   90.00
_cell.angle_beta   90.00
_cell.angle_gamma   90.00
#
_symmetry.space_group_name_H-M   'P 1'
#
loop_
_entity.id
_entity.type
_entity.pdbx_description
1 polymer ?
#
loop_
_entity_poly.entity_id
_entity_poly.type
_entity_poly.pdbx_seq_one_letter_code
_entity_poly.pdbx_strand_id
1 'polypeptide(L)'
;MKQVYEEDGTGEGPDGFFGVTAERMFSEVWSRQVLTVRERRLLLLGLLVGQDMDDMLELHLETALRSGELSPAELRETVVFLTLYAGWPRAARLSAKVEELIARTSEA
;
A
#
# COMPACT_ATOMS: atom_id res chain seq x y z
N MET A 1 31.60 -10.91 -35.64
CA MET A 1 30.48 -11.28 -34.75
C MET A 1 30.36 -10.24 -33.65
N LYS A 2 29.51 -9.25 -33.86
CA LYS A 2 29.14 -8.23 -32.86
C LYS A 2 27.62 -8.22 -32.82
N GLN A 3 27.04 -9.27 -32.25
CA GLN A 3 25.60 -9.50 -32.09
C GLN A 3 25.44 -10.60 -31.04
N VAL A 4 25.73 -10.28 -29.76
CA VAL A 4 25.29 -11.05 -28.58
C VAL A 4 25.17 -10.09 -27.40
N TYR A 5 24.51 -8.95 -27.61
CA TYR A 5 23.91 -8.17 -26.52
C TYR A 5 22.39 -8.27 -26.69
N GLU A 6 21.90 -9.51 -26.83
CA GLU A 6 20.49 -9.85 -26.70
C GLU A 6 20.27 -10.22 -25.23
N GLU A 7 19.54 -9.32 -24.55
CA GLU A 7 18.76 -9.52 -23.33
C GLU A 7 19.36 -10.48 -22.30
N ASP A 8 20.15 -9.91 -21.38
CA ASP A 8 20.60 -10.62 -20.19
C ASP A 8 19.38 -10.99 -19.34
N GLY A 9 18.94 -12.24 -19.47
CA GLY A 9 17.94 -12.96 -18.66
C GLY A 9 18.34 -13.13 -17.19
N THR A 10 18.90 -12.08 -16.60
CA THR A 10 18.81 -11.82 -15.17
C THR A 10 17.31 -11.71 -14.87
N GLY A 11 16.76 -12.61 -14.07
CA GLY A 11 15.32 -12.66 -13.78
C GLY A 11 14.79 -11.46 -12.97
N GLU A 12 15.41 -10.28 -13.08
CA GLU A 12 15.21 -9.07 -12.29
C GLU A 12 14.20 -8.08 -12.92
N GLY A 13 13.68 -8.35 -14.11
CA GLY A 13 12.58 -7.58 -14.71
C GLY A 13 11.17 -8.03 -14.27
N PRO A 14 10.11 -7.24 -14.54
CA PRO A 14 8.71 -7.63 -14.25
C PRO A 14 8.33 -8.98 -14.88
N ASP A 15 8.80 -9.21 -16.11
CA ASP A 15 8.60 -10.45 -16.86
C ASP A 15 9.64 -11.54 -16.53
N GLY A 16 10.60 -11.22 -15.67
CA GLY A 16 11.62 -12.15 -15.18
C GLY A 16 11.05 -13.16 -14.19
N PHE A 17 11.75 -14.27 -14.00
CA PHE A 17 11.32 -15.37 -13.11
C PHE A 17 10.93 -14.89 -11.69
N PHE A 18 11.66 -13.94 -11.12
CA PHE A 18 11.34 -13.39 -9.79
C PHE A 18 10.14 -12.44 -9.82
N GLY A 19 10.02 -11.59 -10.85
CA GLY A 19 8.91 -10.65 -11.01
C GLY A 19 7.55 -11.35 -11.12
N VAL A 20 7.43 -12.32 -12.03
CA VAL A 20 6.21 -13.12 -12.22
C VAL A 20 5.86 -13.92 -10.97
N THR A 21 6.86 -14.45 -10.27
CA THR A 21 6.63 -15.22 -9.04
C THR A 21 6.15 -14.32 -7.90
N ALA A 22 6.76 -13.14 -7.72
CA ALA A 22 6.36 -12.19 -6.69
C ALA A 22 4.93 -11.68 -6.95
N GLU A 23 4.63 -11.24 -8.17
CA GLU A 23 3.29 -10.77 -8.55
C GLU A 23 2.23 -11.87 -8.33
N ARG A 24 2.54 -13.11 -8.72
CA ARG A 24 1.64 -14.24 -8.49
C ARG A 24 1.42 -14.52 -7.01
N MET A 25 2.46 -14.45 -6.17
CA MET A 25 2.33 -14.61 -4.72
C MET A 25 1.49 -13.49 -4.10
N PHE A 26 1.69 -12.24 -4.52
CA PHE A 26 0.85 -11.12 -4.07
C PHE A 26 -0.62 -11.34 -4.46
N SER A 27 -0.88 -11.66 -5.73
CA SER A 27 -2.24 -11.91 -6.24
C SER A 27 -2.91 -13.08 -5.54
N GLU A 28 -2.17 -14.17 -5.28
CA GLU A 28 -2.68 -15.34 -4.56
C GLU A 28 -3.11 -14.97 -3.13
N VAL A 29 -2.27 -14.26 -2.38
CA VAL A 29 -2.59 -13.92 -0.98
C VAL A 29 -3.77 -12.94 -0.89
N TRP A 30 -3.82 -11.94 -1.78
CA TRP A 30 -4.90 -10.95 -1.80
C TRP A 30 -6.23 -11.48 -2.34
N SER A 31 -6.23 -12.56 -3.12
CA SER A 31 -7.45 -13.21 -3.62
C SER A 31 -8.10 -14.21 -2.64
N ARG A 32 -7.43 -14.54 -1.52
CA ARG A 32 -7.98 -15.45 -0.50
C ARG A 32 -9.13 -14.79 0.28
N GLN A 33 -10.28 -15.45 0.29
CA GLN A 33 -11.55 -14.91 0.80
C GLN A 33 -11.76 -15.00 2.34
N VAL A 34 -10.78 -15.46 3.11
CA VAL A 34 -10.90 -15.55 4.59
C VAL A 34 -10.92 -14.17 5.25
N LEU A 35 -10.17 -13.22 4.67
CA LEU A 35 -10.24 -11.81 5.00
C LEU A 35 -10.55 -11.05 3.72
N THR A 36 -11.49 -10.13 3.81
CA THR A 36 -11.82 -9.18 2.75
C THR A 36 -10.60 -8.32 2.42
N VAL A 37 -10.58 -7.76 1.19
CA VAL A 37 -9.55 -6.80 0.76
C VAL A 37 -9.47 -5.63 1.74
N ARG A 38 -10.63 -5.15 2.22
CA ARG A 38 -10.72 -4.08 3.20
C ARG A 38 -10.07 -4.44 4.55
N GLU A 39 -10.35 -5.62 5.09
CA GLU A 39 -9.73 -6.07 6.36
C GLU A 39 -8.20 -6.20 6.21
N ARG A 40 -7.73 -6.75 5.09
CA ARG A 40 -6.30 -6.83 4.77
C ARG A 40 -5.67 -5.44 4.65
N ARG A 41 -6.38 -4.50 4.02
CA ARG A 41 -5.93 -3.10 3.89
C ARG A 41 -5.72 -2.48 5.27
N LEU A 42 -6.69 -2.58 6.17
CA LEU A 42 -6.58 -2.02 7.52
C LEU A 42 -5.41 -2.63 8.31
N LEU A 43 -5.23 -3.95 8.22
CA LEU A 43 -4.08 -4.63 8.84
C LEU A 43 -2.75 -4.12 8.30
N LEU A 44 -2.63 -4.01 6.97
CA LEU A 44 -1.42 -3.54 6.32
C LEU A 44 -1.12 -2.07 6.65
N LEU A 45 -2.12 -1.19 6.62
CA LEU A 45 -1.95 0.22 7.00
C LEU A 45 -1.44 0.35 8.44
N GLY A 46 -2.03 -0.39 9.38
CA GLY A 46 -1.55 -0.40 10.77
C GLY A 46 -0.11 -0.88 10.90
N LEU A 47 0.26 -1.95 10.17
CA LEU A 47 1.64 -2.45 10.14
C LEU A 47 2.62 -1.40 9.58
N LEU A 48 2.29 -0.78 8.45
CA LEU A 48 3.17 0.19 7.79
C LEU A 48 3.39 1.44 8.65
N VAL A 49 2.34 1.95 9.30
CA VAL A 49 2.46 3.04 10.28
C VAL A 49 3.33 2.60 11.46
N GLY A 50 3.13 1.38 11.97
CA GLY A 50 3.92 0.83 13.06
C GLY A 50 5.41 0.62 12.74
N GLN A 51 5.76 0.50 11.46
CA GLN A 51 7.13 0.28 10.96
C GLN A 51 7.77 1.55 10.36
N ASP A 52 7.10 2.70 10.38
CA ASP A 52 7.55 3.95 9.71
C ASP A 52 7.87 3.74 8.21
N MET A 53 7.07 2.90 7.52
CA MET A 53 7.22 2.63 6.08
C MET A 53 6.40 3.59 5.23
N ASP A 54 6.77 4.88 5.24
CA ASP A 54 5.97 5.98 4.70
C ASP A 54 5.69 5.91 3.18
N ASP A 55 6.65 5.42 2.38
CA ASP A 55 6.49 5.30 0.92
C ASP A 55 5.41 4.27 0.55
N MET A 56 5.48 3.09 1.19
CA MET A 56 4.49 2.03 1.01
C MET A 56 3.13 2.41 1.59
N LEU A 57 3.13 3.12 2.73
CA LEU A 57 1.92 3.61 3.35
C LEU A 57 1.15 4.54 2.41
N GLU A 58 1.84 5.48 1.76
CA GLU A 58 1.21 6.44 0.86
C GLU A 58 0.55 5.74 -0.34
N LEU A 59 1.25 4.80 -0.98
CA LEU A 59 0.71 4.00 -2.08
C LEU A 59 -0.59 3.26 -1.68
N HIS A 60 -0.60 2.65 -0.50
CA HIS A 60 -1.75 1.90 -0.02
C HIS A 60 -2.90 2.78 0.45
N LEU A 61 -2.63 3.95 1.03
CA LEU A 61 -3.66 4.94 1.37
C LEU A 61 -4.34 5.47 0.11
N GLU A 62 -3.56 5.84 -0.92
CA GLU A 62 -4.11 6.32 -2.19
C GLU A 62 -4.94 5.24 -2.88
N THR A 63 -4.43 4.01 -2.94
CA THR A 63 -5.15 2.87 -3.53
C THR A 63 -6.46 2.62 -2.78
N ALA A 64 -6.44 2.62 -1.44
CA ALA A 64 -7.64 2.37 -0.64
C ALA A 64 -8.72 3.45 -0.84
N LEU A 65 -8.30 4.72 -0.95
CA LEU A 65 -9.22 5.83 -1.15
C LEU A 65 -9.80 5.83 -2.57
N ARG A 66 -8.96 5.71 -3.61
CA ARG A 66 -9.40 5.76 -5.02
C ARG A 66 -10.28 4.58 -5.41
N SER A 67 -10.01 3.40 -4.87
CA SER A 67 -10.84 2.20 -5.11
C SER A 67 -12.15 2.18 -4.31
N GLY A 68 -12.30 3.08 -3.34
CA GLY A 68 -13.44 3.09 -2.42
C GLY A 68 -13.41 1.98 -1.38
N GLU A 69 -12.29 1.28 -1.19
CA GLU A 69 -12.10 0.30 -0.11
C GLU A 69 -12.30 0.94 1.27
N LEU A 70 -11.82 2.18 1.42
CA LEU A 70 -11.95 3.01 2.61
C LEU A 70 -12.43 4.41 2.23
N SER A 71 -13.42 4.91 2.97
CA SER A 71 -13.89 6.29 2.87
C SER A 71 -12.96 7.28 3.59
N PRO A 72 -13.04 8.59 3.27
CA PRO A 72 -12.35 9.63 4.02
C PRO A 72 -12.61 9.58 5.54
N ALA A 73 -13.84 9.28 5.95
CA ALA A 73 -14.21 9.18 7.36
C ALA A 73 -13.50 8.00 8.05
N GLU A 74 -13.39 6.86 7.37
CA GLU A 74 -12.74 5.67 7.93
C GLU A 74 -11.22 5.80 8.00
N LEU A 75 -10.61 6.53 7.05
CA LEU A 75 -9.18 6.89 7.13
C LEU A 75 -8.90 7.80 8.32
N ARG A 76 -9.76 8.80 8.57
CA ARG A 76 -9.66 9.66 9.76
C ARG A 76 -9.84 8.86 11.05
N GLU A 77 -10.79 7.93 11.10
CA GLU A 77 -10.97 7.06 12.27
C GLU A 77 -9.73 6.16 12.50
N THR A 78 -9.09 5.70 11.43
CA THR A 78 -7.84 4.93 11.51
C THR A 78 -6.72 5.75 12.16
N VAL A 79 -6.62 7.06 11.86
CA VAL A 79 -5.68 7.97 12.52
C VAL A 79 -5.95 8.04 14.03
N VAL A 80 -7.21 8.22 14.42
CA VAL A 80 -7.61 8.27 15.83
C VAL A 80 -7.23 6.99 16.55
N PHE A 81 -7.54 5.83 15.97
CA PHE A 81 -7.20 4.53 16.57
C PHE A 81 -5.69 4.34 16.69
N LEU A 82 -4.92 4.62 15.64
CA LEU A 82 -3.47 4.44 15.63
C LEU A 82 -2.74 5.45 16.51
N THR A 83 -3.36 6.56 16.88
CA THR A 83 -2.80 7.47 17.91
C THR A 83 -2.54 6.73 19.22
N LEU A 84 -3.41 5.79 19.61
CA LEU A 84 -3.29 5.02 20.84
C LEU A 84 -2.23 3.92 20.76
N TYR A 85 -2.07 3.28 19.59
CA TYR A 85 -1.25 2.07 19.45
C TYR A 85 0.09 2.29 18.74
N ALA A 86 0.18 3.28 17.84
CA ALA A 86 1.41 3.69 17.18
C ALA A 86 2.03 4.97 17.77
N GLY A 87 1.31 5.63 18.67
CA GLY A 87 1.76 6.84 19.36
C GLY A 87 1.57 8.12 18.55
N TRP A 88 1.55 9.24 19.28
CA TRP A 88 1.23 10.56 18.73
C TRP A 88 2.10 11.00 17.54
N PRO A 89 3.45 10.84 17.54
CA PRO A 89 4.27 11.35 16.45
C PRO A 89 3.97 10.68 15.10
N ARG A 90 3.70 9.37 15.10
CA ARG A 90 3.37 8.60 13.89
C ARG A 90 1.98 8.94 13.41
N ALA A 91 1.01 9.02 14.32
CA ALA A 91 -0.36 9.38 13.98
C ALA A 91 -0.49 10.81 13.44
N ALA A 92 0.29 11.77 13.93
CA ALA A 92 0.32 13.13 13.41
C ALA A 92 0.80 13.18 11.94
N ARG A 93 1.85 12.42 11.60
CA ARG A 93 2.32 12.29 10.20
C ARG A 93 1.27 11.62 9.31
N LEU A 94 0.66 10.54 9.80
CA LEU A 94 -0.42 9.86 9.09
C LEU A 94 -1.61 10.81 8.85
N SER A 95 -2.00 11.60 9.84
CA SER A 95 -3.08 12.58 9.73
C SER A 95 -2.81 13.57 8.59
N ALA A 96 -1.60 14.11 8.50
CA ALA A 96 -1.24 15.05 7.44
C ALA A 96 -1.36 14.40 6.05
N LYS A 97 -0.81 13.20 5.88
CA LYS A 97 -0.91 12.43 4.61
C LYS A 97 -2.35 12.12 4.22
N VAL A 98 -3.18 11.72 5.19
CA VAL A 98 -4.61 11.41 4.95
C VAL A 98 -5.37 12.64 4.46
N GLU A 99 -5.20 13.80 5.10
CA GLU A 99 -5.88 15.02 4.67
C GLU A 99 -5.40 15.51 3.30
N GLU A 100 -4.10 15.41 3.02
CA GLU A 100 -3.56 15.73 1.70
C GLU A 100 -4.17 14.86 0.60
N LEU A 101 -4.26 13.54 0.83
CA LEU A 101 -4.85 12.59 -0.11
C LEU A 101 -6.34 12.85 -0.34
N ILE A 102 -7.09 13.16 0.71
CA ILE A 102 -8.51 13.48 0.62
C ILE A 102 -8.71 14.76 -0.21
N ALA A 103 -7.93 15.81 0.05
CA ALA A 103 -7.99 17.06 -0.69
C ALA A 103 -7.71 16.82 -2.18
N ARG A 104 -6.59 16.15 -2.50
CA ARG A 104 -6.19 15.83 -3.88
C ARG A 104 -7.22 15.00 -4.64
N THR A 105 -7.91 14.08 -3.96
CA THR A 105 -8.92 13.22 -4.59
C THR A 105 -10.27 13.92 -4.74
N SER A 106 -10.58 14.91 -3.90
CA SER A 106 -11.81 15.69 -3.99
C SER A 106 -11.81 16.74 -5.12
N GLU A 107 -10.62 17.08 -5.63
CA GLU A 107 -10.42 18.06 -6.70
C GLU A 107 -10.35 17.45 -8.11
N ALA A 108 -10.28 16.12 -8.22
CA ALA A 108 -10.15 15.36 -9.47
C ALA A 108 -11.49 14.80 -9.95
#